data_AF-A0A8T5Q1D2-F1
#
_entry.id   AF-A0A8T5Q1D2-F1
#
_cell.length_a   1.000
_cell.length_b   1.000
_cell.length_c   1.000
_cell.angle_alpha   90.00
_cell.angle_beta   90.00
_cell.angle_gamma   90.00
#
_symmetry.space_group_name_H-M   'P 1'
#
loop_
_entity.id
_entity.type
_entity.pdbx_description
1 polymer ?
#
loop_
_entity_poly.entity_id
_entity_poly.type
_entity_poly.pdbx_seq_one_letter_code
_entity_poly.pdbx_strand_id
1 'polypeptide(L)'
;MYQLISKKVMKMHLLQLKKREYAVKRSPTLNTVLMVEDALKNAEGVMTIAELRRMLPKQVMHQTLMAIIDYLDYSGKIVFQDNKVLWAFKPKSRLKEKNGLRVR
;
A
#
# COMPACT_ATOMS: atom_id res chain seq x y z
N MET A 1 24.15 24.64 12.15
CA MET A 1 23.42 23.50 12.76
C MET A 1 22.17 23.10 11.95
N TYR A 2 21.29 24.04 11.58
CA TYR A 2 20.05 23.76 10.82
C TYR A 2 20.25 23.19 9.39
N GLN A 3 21.33 23.54 8.67
CA GLN A 3 21.59 23.00 7.33
C GLN A 3 21.96 21.49 7.35
N LEU A 4 22.57 21.00 8.43
CA LEU A 4 22.95 19.59 8.57
C LEU A 4 21.75 18.69 8.89
N ILE A 5 20.81 19.21 9.68
CA ILE A 5 19.55 18.54 10.00
C ILE A 5 18.70 18.43 8.73
N SER A 6 18.58 19.52 7.95
CA SER A 6 17.88 19.53 6.66
C SER A 6 18.48 18.51 5.69
N LYS A 7 19.81 18.45 5.53
CA LYS A 7 20.45 17.45 4.67
C LYS A 7 20.26 16.01 5.17
N LYS A 8 20.30 15.76 6.48
CA LYS A 8 20.11 14.42 7.07
C LYS A 8 18.67 13.92 6.94
N VAL A 9 17.69 14.80 7.16
CA VAL A 9 16.26 14.51 6.97
C VAL A 9 15.93 14.33 5.48
N MET A 10 16.51 15.15 4.60
CA MET A 10 16.35 15.00 3.14
C MET A 10 17.02 13.72 2.62
N LYS A 11 18.17 13.34 3.18
CA LYS A 11 18.88 12.08 2.85
C LYS A 11 18.15 10.83 3.38
N MET A 12 17.33 10.97 4.42
CA MET A 12 16.41 9.93 4.88
C MET A 12 15.20 9.76 3.95
N HIS A 13 14.73 10.86 3.35
CA HIS A 13 13.60 10.85 2.41
C HIS A 13 14.01 10.52 0.96
N LEU A 14 15.28 10.76 0.59
CA LEU A 14 15.91 10.23 -0.61
C LEU A 14 16.20 8.74 -0.43
N LEU A 15 15.12 7.96 -0.43
CA LEU A 15 15.05 6.72 -1.17
C LEU A 15 16.25 5.79 -0.90
N GLN A 16 16.15 5.05 0.20
CA GLN A 16 16.34 3.61 0.05
C GLN A 16 15.29 3.11 -0.96
N LEU A 17 15.51 3.37 -2.26
CA LEU A 17 15.06 2.45 -3.30
C LEU A 17 15.89 1.20 -3.03
N LYS A 18 15.44 0.42 -2.04
CA LYS A 18 15.85 -0.96 -1.85
C LYS A 18 15.73 -1.53 -3.25
N LYS A 19 16.87 -1.85 -3.88
CA LYS A 19 16.92 -2.43 -5.21
C LYS A 19 16.04 -3.68 -5.12
N ARG A 20 14.78 -3.57 -5.54
CA ARG A 20 13.83 -4.69 -5.47
C ARG A 20 14.25 -5.56 -6.62
N GLU A 21 15.14 -6.50 -6.36
CA GLU A 21 15.28 -7.64 -7.24
C GLU A 21 13.90 -8.28 -7.28
N TYR A 22 13.24 -8.21 -8.44
CA TYR A 22 12.04 -8.97 -8.73
C TYR A 22 12.45 -10.43 -8.83
N ALA A 23 12.84 -11.01 -7.69
CA ALA A 23 13.02 -12.45 -7.57
C ALA A 23 11.74 -13.08 -8.08
N VAL A 24 11.87 -14.14 -8.90
CA VAL A 24 10.77 -14.88 -9.55
C VAL A 24 9.95 -15.63 -8.48
N LYS A 25 9.36 -14.88 -7.56
CA LYS A 25 8.31 -15.32 -6.65
C LYS A 25 7.02 -15.18 -7.42
N ARG A 26 6.11 -16.15 -7.27
CA ARG A 26 4.80 -16.10 -7.93
C ARG A 26 4.12 -14.77 -7.63
N SER A 27 3.92 -13.96 -8.68
CA SER A 27 3.23 -12.68 -8.57
C SER A 27 1.76 -12.93 -8.23
N PRO A 28 1.14 -12.10 -7.38
CA PRO A 28 -0.31 -12.08 -7.30
C PRO A 28 -0.92 -11.72 -8.67
N THR A 29 -2.12 -12.22 -8.94
CA THR A 29 -2.94 -11.70 -10.03
C THR A 29 -3.56 -10.36 -9.63
N LEU A 30 -3.93 -9.53 -10.61
CA LEU A 30 -4.63 -8.27 -10.34
C LEU A 30 -5.89 -8.49 -9.50
N ASN A 31 -6.67 -9.54 -9.79
CA ASN A 31 -7.87 -9.89 -9.03
C ASN A 31 -7.57 -10.14 -7.54
N THR A 32 -6.44 -10.79 -7.24
CA THR A 32 -6.02 -11.03 -5.84
C THR A 32 -5.61 -9.72 -5.16
N VAL A 33 -4.93 -8.82 -5.87
CA VAL A 33 -4.57 -7.50 -5.34
C VAL A 33 -5.82 -6.70 -5.00
N LEU A 34 -6.77 -6.60 -5.94
CA LEU A 34 -8.03 -5.87 -5.77
C LEU A 34 -8.87 -6.44 -4.62
N MET A 35 -8.93 -7.77 -4.50
CA MET A 35 -9.62 -8.44 -3.39
C MET A 35 -9.05 -8.05 -2.02
N VAL A 36 -7.72 -7.97 -1.88
CA VAL A 36 -7.07 -7.55 -0.64
C VAL A 36 -7.26 -6.05 -0.40
N GLU A 37 -7.19 -5.23 -1.46
CA GLU A 37 -7.45 -3.79 -1.41
C GLU A 37 -8.86 -3.49 -0.90
N ASP A 38 -9.88 -4.17 -1.43
CA ASP A 38 -11.27 -4.01 -0.99
C ASP A 38 -11.48 -4.45 0.46
N ALA A 39 -10.85 -5.56 0.89
CA ALA A 39 -10.94 -6.01 2.28
C ALA A 39 -10.35 -4.98 3.26
N LEU A 40 -9.21 -4.38 2.90
CA LEU A 40 -8.56 -3.33 3.70
C LEU A 40 -9.34 -2.02 3.70
N LYS A 41 -9.90 -1.63 2.56
CA LYS A 41 -10.70 -0.41 2.43
C LYS A 41 -11.98 -0.45 3.27
N ASN A 42 -12.57 -1.63 3.41
CA ASN A 42 -13.78 -1.87 4.22
C ASN A 42 -13.47 -2.21 5.69
N ALA A 43 -12.20 -2.30 6.07
CA ALA A 43 -11.81 -2.57 7.45
C ALA A 43 -12.06 -1.36 8.36
N GLU A 44 -12.63 -1.61 9.53
CA GLU A 44 -12.82 -0.59 10.59
C GLU A 44 -11.52 -0.42 11.40
N GLY A 45 -10.52 0.22 10.78
CA GLY A 45 -9.29 0.63 11.45
C GLY A 45 -8.12 -0.34 11.31
N VAL A 46 -7.30 -0.42 12.36
CA VAL A 46 -6.06 -1.20 12.38
C VAL A 46 -6.38 -2.67 12.58
N MET A 47 -5.81 -3.54 11.75
CA MET A 47 -5.96 -4.98 11.89
C MET A 47 -4.65 -5.73 11.69
N THR A 48 -4.58 -6.94 12.19
CA THR A 48 -3.47 -7.86 11.97
C THR A 48 -3.58 -8.55 10.62
N ILE A 49 -2.45 -9.04 10.12
CA ILE A 49 -2.43 -9.89 8.90
C ILE A 49 -3.28 -11.15 9.06
N ALA A 50 -3.37 -11.70 10.27
CA ALA A 50 -4.17 -12.90 10.55
C ALA A 50 -5.67 -12.60 10.41
N GLU A 51 -6.13 -11.46 10.93
CA GLU A 51 -7.52 -11.00 10.77
C GLU A 51 -7.82 -10.70 9.30
N LEU A 52 -6.95 -9.96 8.61
CA LEU A 52 -7.08 -9.71 7.18
C LEU A 52 -7.26 -11.02 6.40
N ARG A 53 -6.41 -12.01 6.65
CA ARG A 53 -6.47 -13.32 5.96
C ARG A 53 -7.79 -14.06 6.19
N ARG A 54 -8.40 -13.91 7.37
CA ARG A 54 -9.72 -14.52 7.69
C ARG A 54 -10.88 -13.79 7.01
N MET A 55 -10.74 -12.50 6.74
CA MET A 55 -11.77 -11.69 6.07
C MET A 55 -11.79 -11.88 4.56
N LEU A 56 -10.72 -12.40 3.96
CA LEU A 56 -10.67 -12.61 2.51
C LEU A 56 -11.68 -13.69 2.08
N PRO A 57 -12.42 -13.46 0.98
CA PRO A 57 -13.40 -14.43 0.48
C PRO A 57 -12.73 -15.71 -0.06
N LYS A 58 -11.42 -15.67 -0.33
CA LYS A 58 -10.62 -16.81 -0.77
C LYS A 58 -9.29 -16.83 -0.03
N GLN A 59 -8.78 -18.03 0.25
CA GLN A 59 -7.48 -18.17 0.89
C GLN A 59 -6.36 -17.68 -0.02
N VAL A 60 -5.52 -16.79 0.51
CA VAL A 60 -4.30 -16.32 -0.13
C VAL A 60 -3.09 -16.88 0.64
N MET A 61 -2.08 -17.35 -0.10
CA MET A 61 -0.82 -17.79 0.48
C MET A 61 -0.14 -16.64 1.21
N HIS A 62 0.47 -16.91 2.37
CA HIS A 62 1.11 -15.87 3.18
C HIS A 62 2.14 -15.04 2.38
N GLN A 63 2.97 -15.70 1.56
CA GLN A 63 3.96 -15.00 0.72
C GLN A 63 3.32 -14.05 -0.30
N THR A 64 2.19 -14.46 -0.91
CA THR A 64 1.46 -13.62 -1.86
C THR A 64 0.78 -12.46 -1.15
N LEU A 65 0.19 -12.69 0.03
CA LEU A 65 -0.40 -11.63 0.83
C LEU A 65 0.64 -10.60 1.25
N MET A 66 1.81 -11.03 1.71
CA MET A 66 2.93 -10.13 2.03
C MET A 66 3.38 -9.31 0.83
N ALA A 67 3.50 -9.92 -0.36
CA ALA A 67 3.85 -9.18 -1.58
C ALA A 67 2.82 -8.09 -1.94
N ILE A 68 1.53 -8.35 -1.68
CA ILE A 68 0.46 -7.36 -1.87
C ILE A 68 0.58 -6.24 -0.83
N ILE A 69 0.78 -6.56 0.44
CA ILE A 69 0.97 -5.57 1.51
C ILE A 69 2.18 -4.68 1.22
N ASP A 70 3.32 -5.28 0.85
CA ASP A 70 4.54 -4.55 0.47
C ASP A 70 4.35 -3.61 -0.72
N TYR A 71 3.43 -3.96 -1.63
CA TYR A 71 3.05 -3.12 -2.77
C TYR A 71 2.09 -1.99 -2.36
N LEU A 72 1.08 -2.31 -1.55
CA LEU A 72 0.10 -1.32 -1.09
C LEU A 72 0.74 -0.27 -0.18
N ASP A 73 1.64 -0.68 0.72
CA ASP A 73 2.41 0.21 1.61
C ASP A 73 3.33 1.12 0.78
N TYR A 74 4.07 0.52 -0.17
CA TYR A 74 4.90 1.27 -1.11
C TYR A 74 4.10 2.29 -1.95
N SER A 75 2.90 1.94 -2.41
CA SER A 75 2.03 2.84 -3.16
C SER A 75 1.33 3.89 -2.29
N GLY A 76 1.59 3.91 -0.98
CA GLY A 76 1.01 4.84 -0.02
C GLY A 76 -0.48 4.63 0.23
N LYS A 77 -1.02 3.44 -0.08
CA LYS A 77 -2.43 3.13 0.16
C LYS A 77 -2.71 2.70 1.60
N ILE A 78 -1.73 2.05 2.21
CA ILE A 78 -1.79 1.57 3.59
C ILE A 78 -0.58 2.05 4.38
N VAL A 79 -0.68 1.91 5.70
CA VAL A 79 0.46 1.93 6.61
C VAL A 79 0.61 0.53 7.18
N PHE A 80 1.80 -0.05 7.05
CA PHE A 80 2.13 -1.36 7.61
C PHE A 80 3.24 -1.27 8.67
N GLN A 81 2.95 -1.71 9.89
CA GLN A 81 3.90 -1.71 11.02
C GLN A 81 3.57 -2.84 12.00
N ASP A 82 4.60 -3.53 12.53
CA ASP A 82 4.46 -4.55 13.58
C ASP A 82 3.40 -5.63 13.27
N ASN A 83 3.37 -6.10 12.01
CA ASN A 83 2.39 -7.07 11.50
C ASN A 83 0.92 -6.60 11.58
N LYS A 84 0.72 -5.29 11.67
CA LYS A 84 -0.57 -4.61 11.61
C LYS A 84 -0.63 -3.71 10.39
N VAL A 85 -1.82 -3.61 9.81
CA VAL A 85 -2.11 -2.84 8.62
C VAL A 85 -3.29 -1.92 8.87
N LEU A 86 -3.19 -0.71 8.34
CA LEU A 86 -4.24 0.31 8.37
C LEU A 86 -4.44 0.87 6.96
N TRP A 87 -5.69 0.97 6.52
CA TRP A 87 -6.03 1.72 5.32
C TRP A 87 -5.86 3.22 5.55
N ALA A 88 -4.93 3.85 4.82
CA ALA A 88 -4.59 5.26 4.96
C ALA A 88 -4.98 6.10 3.73
N PHE A 89 -5.32 5.44 2.62
CA PHE A 89 -5.64 6.12 1.37
C PHE A 89 -6.98 6.87 1.45
N LYS A 90 -6.90 8.20 1.39
CA LYS A 90 -8.05 9.06 1.13
C LYS A 90 -7.99 9.53 -0.33
N PRO A 91 -8.82 8.98 -1.24
CA PRO A 91 -8.83 9.44 -2.62
C PRO A 91 -9.29 10.91 -2.64
N LYS A 92 -8.36 11.83 -2.91
CA LYS A 92 -8.76 13.18 -3.34
C LYS A 92 -9.29 13.05 -4.76
N SER A 93 -10.50 13.55 -5.01
CA SER A 93 -11.02 13.64 -6.37
C SER A 93 -10.06 14.49 -7.20
N ARG A 94 -9.36 13.86 -8.15
CA ARG A 94 -8.52 14.58 -9.12
C ARG A 94 -9.34 15.34 -10.18
N LEU A 95 -10.66 15.20 -10.16
CA LEU A 95 -11.54 15.67 -11.24
C LEU A 95 -12.64 16.65 -10.78
N LYS A 96 -12.74 16.98 -9.49
CA LYS A 96 -13.80 17.90 -9.02
C LYS A 96 -13.56 19.38 -9.32
N GLU A 97 -12.39 19.75 -9.85
CA GLU A 97 -12.05 21.15 -10.14
C GLU A 97 -11.40 21.35 -11.52
N LYS A 98 -11.97 20.75 -12.57
CA LYS A 98 -11.83 21.31 -13.92
C LYS A 98 -13.20 21.37 -14.57
N ASN A 99 -13.86 22.51 -14.37
CA ASN A 99 -14.93 23.00 -15.24
C ASN A 99 -14.47 22.82 -16.69
N GLY A 100 -14.99 21.81 -17.41
CA GLY A 100 -14.84 21.70 -18.86
C GLY A 100 -14.18 20.45 -19.45
N LEU A 101 -13.73 19.45 -18.68
CA LEU A 101 -13.24 18.20 -19.29
C LEU A 101 -14.38 17.18 -19.46
N ARG A 102 -15.06 17.23 -20.61
CA ARG A 102 -15.80 16.08 -21.15
C ARG A 102 -14.78 15.02 -21.56
N VAL A 103 -14.57 14.01 -20.72
CA VAL A 103 -13.90 12.78 -21.14
C VAL A 103 -14.94 11.98 -21.92
N ARG A 104 -14.77 11.88 -23.24
CA ARG A 104 -15.55 10.99 -24.10
C ARG A 104 -15.17 9.54 -23.86
#